data_AF-A0A5A7MKZ9-F1
#
_entry.id   AF-A0A5A7MKZ9-F1
#
_cell.length_a   1.000
_cell.length_b   1.000
_cell.length_c   1.000
_cell.angle_alpha   90.00
_cell.angle_beta   90.00
_cell.angle_gamma   90.00
#
_symmetry.space_group_name_H-M   'P 1'
#
loop_
_entity.id
_entity.type
_entity.pdbx_description
1 polymer ?
#
loop_
_entity_poly.entity_id
_entity_poly.type
_entity_poly.pdbx_seq_one_letter_code
_entity_poly.pdbx_strand_id
1 'polypeptide(L)' 'MMQDVLARMDNDTLDVAVALASVPDQIRGYGPVKADSVAIAEKKKAELLDAFRSPGAENARIMAAQ' A
#
# COMPACT_ATOMS: atom_id res chain seq x y z
N MET A 1 14.06 18.04 -8.17
CA MET A 1 13.11 17.01 -8.68
C MET A 1 13.07 15.76 -7.78
N MET A 2 14.19 15.24 -7.26
CA MET A 2 14.16 14.16 -6.23
C MET A 2 13.93 14.65 -4.78
N GLN A 3 14.27 15.90 -4.47
CA GLN A 3 14.13 16.45 -3.12
C GLN A 3 12.68 16.62 -2.64
N ASP A 4 11.73 16.90 -3.53
CA ASP A 4 10.29 16.90 -3.20
C ASP A 4 9.74 15.49 -2.90
N VAL A 5 10.30 14.48 -3.56
CA VAL A 5 9.93 13.08 -3.33
C VAL A 5 10.44 12.64 -1.95
N LEU A 6 11.69 12.98 -1.63
CA LEU A 6 12.31 12.70 -0.33
C LEU A 6 11.63 13.46 0.82
N ALA A 7 11.16 14.69 0.58
CA ALA A 7 10.49 15.50 1.60
C ALA A 7 9.06 15.02 1.93
N ARG A 8 8.42 14.23 1.06
CA ARG A 8 7.09 13.62 1.29
C ARG A 8 7.19 12.17 1.76
N MET A 9 8.35 11.55 1.63
CA MET A 9 8.68 10.27 2.27
C MET A 9 9.04 10.54 3.72
N ASP A 10 8.04 10.86 4.53
CA ASP A 10 8.16 10.68 5.98
C ASP A 10 8.34 9.19 6.26
N ASN A 11 9.07 8.81 7.32
CA ASN A 11 9.30 7.40 7.68
C ASN A 11 7.95 6.64 7.78
N ASP A 12 6.88 7.34 8.18
CA ASP A 12 5.51 6.83 8.24
C ASP A 12 4.97 6.27 6.90
N THR A 13 5.45 6.73 5.75
CA THR A 13 4.95 6.28 4.43
C THR A 13 5.86 5.30 3.72
N LEU A 14 7.11 5.15 4.18
CA LEU A 14 8.09 4.29 3.54
C LEU A 14 7.63 2.83 3.56
N ASP A 15 7.12 2.35 4.70
CA ASP A 15 6.63 0.98 4.85
C ASP A 15 5.44 0.70 3.91
N VAL A 16 4.51 1.65 3.80
CA VAL A 16 3.36 1.54 2.89
C VAL A 16 3.81 1.55 1.42
N ALA A 17 4.81 2.38 1.08
CA ALA A 17 5.37 2.43 -0.27
C ALA A 17 6.06 1.11 -0.66
N VAL A 18 6.82 0.52 0.25
CA VAL A 18 7.47 -0.79 0.05
C VAL A 18 6.40 -1.87 -0.11
N ALA A 19 5.40 -1.90 0.78
CA ALA A 19 4.30 -2.86 0.70
C ALA A 19 3.53 -2.77 -0.63
N LEU A 20 3.29 -1.55 -1.13
CA LEU A 20 2.64 -1.30 -2.41
C LEU A 20 3.48 -1.82 -3.58
N ALA A 21 4.80 -1.58 -3.55
CA ALA A 21 5.73 -2.06 -4.58
C ALA A 21 5.85 -3.59 -4.62
N SER A 22 5.67 -4.27 -3.49
CA SER A 22 5.71 -5.73 -3.38
C SER A 22 4.40 -6.45 -3.74
N VAL A 23 3.33 -5.74 -4.11
CA VAL A 23 2.05 -6.38 -4.50
C VAL A 23 2.18 -7.36 -5.69
N PRO A 24 2.92 -7.05 -6.77
CA PRO A 24 3.06 -7.97 -7.90
C PRO A 24 3.61 -9.36 -7.52
N ASP A 25 4.50 -9.41 -6.53
CA ASP A 25 5.14 -10.65 -6.04
C ASP A 25 4.16 -11.60 -5.32
N GLN A 26 2.98 -11.08 -4.94
CA GLN A 26 1.91 -11.85 -4.31
C GLN A 26 1.04 -12.60 -5.32
N ILE A 27 1.12 -12.25 -6.61
CA ILE A 27 0.30 -12.88 -7.66
C ILE A 27 0.91 -14.24 -8.04
N ARG A 28 0.20 -15.33 -7.75
CA ARG A 28 0.68 -16.71 -7.98
C ARG A 28 -0.36 -17.61 -8.64
N GLY A 29 0.09 -18.77 -9.09
CA GLY A 29 -0.76 -19.80 -9.70
C GLY A 29 -1.05 -19.57 -11.19
N TYR A 30 -1.95 -20.40 -11.73
CA TYR A 30 -2.30 -20.43 -13.16
C TYR A 30 -3.82 -20.46 -13.35
N GLY A 31 -4.28 -19.99 -14.51
CA GLY A 31 -5.69 -20.03 -14.89
C GLY A 31 -6.61 -19.35 -13.85
N PRO A 32 -7.64 -20.04 -13.34
CA PRO A 32 -8.57 -19.48 -12.35
C PRO A 32 -7.88 -19.00 -11.08
N VAL A 33 -6.88 -19.74 -10.59
CA VAL A 33 -6.13 -19.38 -9.37
C VAL A 33 -5.40 -18.05 -9.55
N LYS A 34 -4.87 -17.79 -10.74
CA LYS A 34 -4.24 -16.51 -11.06
C LYS A 34 -5.26 -15.37 -11.08
N ALA A 35 -6.45 -15.61 -11.63
CA ALA A 35 -7.51 -14.61 -11.67
C ALA A 35 -7.95 -14.20 -10.26
N ASP A 36 -8.13 -15.17 -9.36
CA ASP A 36 -8.45 -14.90 -7.95
C ASP A 36 -7.30 -14.18 -7.24
N SER A 37 -6.06 -14.61 -7.47
CA SER A 37 -4.87 -13.98 -6.89
C SER A 37 -4.70 -12.53 -7.36
N VAL A 38 -5.01 -12.23 -8.62
CA VAL A 38 -5.03 -10.86 -9.17
C VAL A 38 -6.12 -10.01 -8.50
N ALA A 39 -7.34 -10.55 -8.32
CA ALA A 39 -8.42 -9.81 -7.67
C ALA A 39 -8.07 -9.43 -6.22
N ILE A 40 -7.44 -10.35 -5.48
CA ILE A 40 -6.96 -10.10 -4.12
C ILE A 40 -5.84 -9.03 -4.13
N ALA A 41 -4.89 -9.13 -5.06
CA ALA A 41 -3.79 -8.19 -5.19
C ALA A 41 -4.27 -6.77 -5.54
N GLU A 42 -5.23 -6.61 -6.46
CA GLU A 42 -5.79 -5.30 -6.81
C GLU A 42 -6.55 -4.67 -5.64
N LYS A 43 -7.29 -5.45 -4.85
CA LYS A 43 -7.92 -4.95 -3.62
C LYS A 43 -6.88 -4.41 -2.64
N LYS A 44 -5.83 -5.20 -2.36
CA LYS A 44 -4.77 -4.81 -1.43
C LYS A 44 -3.97 -3.60 -1.91
N LYS A 45 -3.72 -3.50 -3.21
CA LYS A 45 -3.12 -2.32 -3.85
C LYS A 45 -3.96 -1.07 -3.62
N ALA A 46 -5.28 -1.15 -3.79
CA ALA A 46 -6.17 -0.01 -3.56
C ALA A 46 -6.12 0.47 -2.10
N GLU A 47 -6.14 -0.45 -1.14
CA GLU A 47 -6.02 -0.15 0.30
C GLU A 47 -4.67 0.53 0.61
N LEU A 48 -3.56 0.00 0.10
CA LEU A 48 -2.22 0.57 0.30
C LEU A 48 -2.07 1.94 -0.37
N LEU A 49 -2.71 2.14 -1.53
CA LEU A 49 -2.69 3.43 -2.23
C LEU A 49 -3.43 4.52 -1.45
N ASP A 50 -4.53 4.16 -0.77
CA ASP A 50 -5.29 5.06 0.09
C ASP A 50 -4.47 5.46 1.32
N ALA A 51 -3.86 4.48 1.99
CA ALA A 51 -2.96 4.70 3.12
C ALA A 51 -1.75 5.57 2.73
N PHE A 52 -1.16 5.33 1.55
CA PHE A 52 -0.03 6.12 1.05
C PHE A 52 -0.40 7.58 0.74
N ARG A 53 -1.65 7.83 0.31
CA ARG A 53 -2.14 9.19 0.00
C ARG A 53 -2.58 9.96 1.24
N SER A 54 -2.96 9.27 2.31
CA SER A 54 -3.47 9.87 3.55
C SER A 54 -2.76 9.34 4.81
N PRO A 55 -1.43 9.55 4.95
CA PRO A 55 -0.67 9.03 6.10
C PRO A 55 -1.18 9.51 7.47
N GLY A 56 -1.81 10.68 7.54
CA GLY A 56 -2.41 11.21 8.77
C GLY A 56 -3.73 10.55 9.20
N ALA A 57 -4.40 9.81 8.33
CA ALA A 57 -5.68 9.17 8.65
C ALA A 57 -5.48 7.84 9.41
N GLU A 58 -4.39 7.12 9.16
CA GLU A 58 -4.01 5.92 9.91
C GLU A 58 -3.65 6.29 11.35
N ASN A 59 -2.81 7.32 11.53
CA ASN A 59 -2.49 7.86 12.85
C ASN A 59 -3.75 8.36 13.59
N ALA A 60 -4.71 9.00 12.90
CA ALA A 60 -5.98 9.41 13.50
C ALA A 60 -6.90 8.23 13.89
N ARG A 61 -6.91 7.12 13.12
CA ARG A 61 -7.64 5.89 13.47
C ARG A 61 -7.01 5.18 14.66
N ILE A 62 -5.68 5.10 14.72
CA ILE A 62 -4.94 4.50 15.85
C ILE A 62 -5.12 5.33 17.13
N MET A 63 -5.21 6.66 17.05
CA MET A 63 -5.50 7.52 18.20
C MET A 63 -6.97 7.52 18.62
N ALA A 64 -7.92 7.35 17.71
CA ALA A 64 -9.36 7.30 18.04
C ALA A 64 -9.82 5.95 18.61
N ALA A 65 -9.02 4.90 18.47
CA ALA A 65 -9.26 3.57 19.03
C ALA A 65 -8.55 3.32 20.38
N GLN A 66 -7.93 4.36 20.97
CA GLN A 66 -7.31 4.35 22.30
C GLN A 66 -8.14 5.13 23.32
#